data_AF-A0A6D2HU87-F1
#
_entry.id   AF-A0A6D2HU87-F1
#
_cell.length_a   1.000
_cell.length_b   1.000
_cell.length_c   1.000
_cell.angle_alpha   90.00
_cell.angle_beta   90.00
_cell.angle_gamma   90.00
#
_symmetry.space_group_name_H-M   'P 1'
#
loop_
_entity.id
_entity.type
_entity.pdbx_description
1 polymer ?
#
loop_
_entity_poly.entity_id
_entity_poly.type
_entity_poly.pdbx_seq_one_letter_code
_entity_poly.pdbx_strand_id
1 'polypeptide(L)'
;PLRYCAMLDSFPASQTYLARFHAKKLFKFRDALLASYHRNEVKYAEVTLDTYRMMQCLEWEPSGSFYQKRPVETKENGFVVDHTLTSGLIDMKLAADMADPTLPPNPRKAILYRPTVSHLLAVLAMICDELSPESVMLIYLSASGGPARDNVAQPENPVGSSRASKSKLLGRASQEQKSYRTEPLSNGQINSGDYYEDHLWLGPRGGSGSNNLYPGDLIPFTRKPLFLIIDSDTSRAFKVLNGAERGEPVALLLSPLKPSLENPSADDDTEALNGSQFTFFLTAPLQAFCQMLGLSNSDPDPEVYDEAESILSASFSEWETILLTSRVLNLVWAQIMPDPFLRRLILRFIFCRSVMTSFNRTEDHDPYLPQCHPNLPESVSPLSKPVQSSVQRLADHFGVAKSFHFNNS
;
A
#
# COMPACT_ATOMS: atom_id res chain seq x y z
N PRO A 1 -12.24 2.44 -8.35
CA PRO A 1 -12.13 0.96 -8.54
C PRO A 1 -10.82 0.39 -7.96
N LEU A 2 -10.87 -0.84 -7.40
CA LEU A 2 -9.67 -1.54 -6.91
C LEU A 2 -8.81 -2.06 -8.08
N ARG A 3 -9.39 -2.79 -9.03
CA ARG A 3 -8.68 -3.31 -10.23
C ARG A 3 -8.31 -2.21 -11.21
N TYR A 4 -7.31 -2.46 -12.05
CA TYR A 4 -6.87 -1.53 -13.10
C TYR A 4 -7.92 -1.44 -14.19
N CYS A 5 -8.51 -0.26 -14.36
CA CYS A 5 -9.53 0.02 -15.34
C CYS A 5 -8.93 0.83 -16.49
N ALA A 6 -8.96 0.32 -17.72
CA ALA A 6 -8.42 1.08 -18.85
C ALA A 6 -9.10 2.44 -19.06
N MET A 7 -10.38 2.58 -18.69
CA MET A 7 -11.09 3.86 -18.81
C MET A 7 -10.63 4.90 -17.79
N LEU A 8 -10.32 4.49 -16.56
CA LEU A 8 -9.99 5.40 -15.46
C LEU A 8 -8.48 5.57 -15.27
N ASP A 9 -7.70 4.54 -15.63
CA ASP A 9 -6.25 4.44 -15.37
C ASP A 9 -5.39 4.52 -16.64
N SER A 10 -5.95 4.43 -17.86
CA SER A 10 -5.18 4.52 -19.11
C SER A 10 -5.39 5.85 -19.82
N PHE A 11 -4.29 6.50 -20.22
CA PHE A 11 -4.34 7.66 -21.10
C PHE A 11 -3.58 7.42 -22.41
N PRO A 12 -4.25 7.39 -23.58
CA PRO A 12 -3.60 7.12 -24.86
C PRO A 12 -2.50 8.12 -25.23
N ALA A 13 -2.62 9.39 -24.84
CA ALA A 13 -1.64 10.41 -25.23
C ALA A 13 -0.28 10.23 -24.54
N SER A 14 -0.21 9.49 -23.43
CA SER A 14 1.03 9.29 -22.70
C SER A 14 2.00 8.34 -23.39
N GLN A 15 1.50 7.48 -24.29
CA GLN A 15 2.30 6.54 -25.09
C GLN A 15 3.36 7.26 -25.94
N THR A 16 3.05 8.45 -26.46
CA THR A 16 3.99 9.25 -27.27
C THR A 16 5.21 9.69 -26.46
N TYR A 17 5.04 9.95 -25.16
CA TYR A 17 6.12 10.39 -24.28
C TYR A 17 6.96 9.23 -23.76
N LEU A 18 6.40 8.02 -23.69
CA LEU A 18 7.14 6.80 -23.31
C LEU A 18 8.31 6.54 -24.27
N ALA A 19 8.19 6.99 -25.52
CA ALA A 19 9.23 6.81 -26.53
C ALA A 19 10.58 7.42 -26.14
N ARG A 20 10.59 8.48 -25.30
CA ARG A 20 11.83 9.12 -24.83
C ARG A 20 12.68 8.20 -23.95
N PHE A 21 12.09 7.16 -23.37
CA PHE A 21 12.78 6.23 -22.50
C PHE A 21 13.33 5.01 -23.25
N HIS A 22 13.16 4.91 -24.57
CA HIS A 22 13.67 3.78 -25.37
C HIS A 22 15.20 3.60 -25.32
N ALA A 23 15.96 4.65 -25.00
CA ALA A 23 17.41 4.55 -24.80
C ALA A 23 17.80 4.02 -23.40
N LYS A 24 16.83 3.76 -22.51
CA LYS A 24 17.02 3.28 -21.14
C LYS A 24 16.48 1.86 -21.00
N LYS A 25 17.12 1.04 -20.16
CA LYS A 25 16.63 -0.29 -19.78
C LYS A 25 15.27 -0.12 -19.08
N LEU A 26 14.17 -0.44 -19.78
CA LEU A 26 12.82 -0.36 -19.24
C LEU A 26 12.45 -1.67 -18.55
N PHE A 27 11.78 -1.60 -17.40
CA PHE A 27 11.40 -2.79 -16.66
C PHE A 27 9.93 -3.13 -16.87
N LYS A 28 9.65 -4.42 -17.07
CA LYS A 28 8.30 -4.98 -17.07
C LYS A 28 7.98 -5.48 -15.66
N PHE A 29 6.84 -5.08 -15.11
CA PHE A 29 6.38 -5.66 -13.86
C PHE A 29 5.87 -7.07 -14.09
N ARG A 30 6.41 -8.05 -13.35
CA ARG A 30 6.05 -9.46 -13.52
C ARG A 30 5.74 -10.19 -12.24
N ASP A 31 6.43 -9.83 -11.16
CA ASP A 31 6.36 -10.58 -9.91
C ASP A 31 6.12 -9.63 -8.75
N ALA A 32 5.20 -9.99 -7.87
CA ALA A 32 4.89 -9.28 -6.65
C ALA A 32 4.95 -10.22 -5.45
N LEU A 33 5.62 -9.80 -4.38
CA LEU A 33 5.49 -10.43 -3.07
C LEU A 33 4.66 -9.54 -2.17
N LEU A 34 3.55 -10.08 -1.65
CA LEU A 34 2.63 -9.37 -0.78
C LEU A 34 2.60 -10.07 0.57
N ALA A 35 2.94 -9.36 1.63
CA ALA A 35 2.85 -9.89 2.99
C ALA A 35 2.35 -8.80 3.94
N SER A 36 1.53 -9.20 4.90
CA SER A 36 1.20 -8.33 6.02
C SER A 36 1.13 -9.09 7.34
N TYR A 37 1.32 -8.32 8.40
CA TYR A 37 1.12 -8.76 9.77
C TYR A 37 0.67 -7.60 10.65
N HIS A 38 -0.60 -7.60 11.03
CA HIS A 38 -1.11 -6.85 12.18
C HIS A 38 -1.85 -7.78 13.16
N ARG A 39 -1.81 -7.45 14.47
CA ARG A 39 -2.37 -8.33 15.53
C ARG A 39 -3.87 -8.59 15.31
N ASN A 40 -4.61 -7.53 14.99
CA ASN A 40 -6.07 -7.52 14.86
C ASN A 40 -6.58 -7.27 13.42
N GLU A 41 -5.77 -7.62 12.40
CA GLU A 41 -6.09 -7.34 11.00
C GLU A 41 -7.37 -8.07 10.52
N VAL A 42 -8.27 -7.35 9.86
CA VAL A 42 -9.43 -7.93 9.17
C VAL A 42 -8.98 -8.83 8.02
N LYS A 43 -9.73 -9.92 7.80
CA LYS A 43 -9.41 -10.95 6.81
C LYS A 43 -10.62 -11.30 5.97
N TYR A 44 -10.33 -11.64 4.73
CA TYR A 44 -11.22 -12.35 3.84
C TYR A 44 -10.58 -13.69 3.50
N ALA A 45 -11.16 -14.78 4.02
CA ALA A 45 -10.54 -16.11 4.04
C ALA A 45 -9.13 -16.07 4.68
N GLU A 46 -8.09 -16.44 3.94
CA GLU A 46 -6.69 -16.51 4.41
C GLU A 46 -5.86 -15.27 4.04
N VAL A 47 -6.48 -14.25 3.44
CA VAL A 47 -5.81 -13.02 3.01
C VAL A 47 -6.30 -11.85 3.86
N THR A 48 -5.37 -11.01 4.29
CA THR A 48 -5.72 -9.80 5.04
C THR A 48 -6.36 -8.75 4.13
N LEU A 49 -7.12 -7.82 4.69
CA LEU A 49 -7.80 -6.78 3.90
C LEU A 49 -6.84 -5.99 3.02
N ASP A 50 -5.70 -5.58 3.57
CA ASP A 50 -4.73 -4.77 2.85
C ASP A 50 -3.97 -5.56 1.78
N THR A 51 -3.62 -6.82 2.09
CA THR A 51 -3.05 -7.74 1.09
C THR A 51 -4.05 -8.01 -0.03
N TYR A 52 -5.35 -8.15 0.29
CA TYR A 52 -6.41 -8.34 -0.69
C TYR A 52 -6.58 -7.09 -1.58
N ARG A 53 -6.63 -5.89 -0.98
CA ARG A 53 -6.69 -4.63 -1.72
C ARG A 53 -5.50 -4.47 -2.68
N MET A 54 -4.28 -4.76 -2.21
CA MET A 54 -3.08 -4.68 -3.05
C MET A 54 -3.10 -5.75 -4.14
N MET A 55 -3.50 -6.98 -3.82
CA MET A 55 -3.68 -8.05 -4.82
C MET A 55 -4.63 -7.63 -5.94
N GLN A 56 -5.81 -7.13 -5.60
CA GLN A 56 -6.80 -6.65 -6.57
C GLN A 56 -6.29 -5.43 -7.36
N CYS A 57 -5.50 -4.55 -6.73
CA CYS A 57 -4.92 -3.38 -7.39
C CYS A 57 -3.92 -3.73 -8.50
N LEU A 58 -3.34 -4.94 -8.44
CA LEU A 58 -2.37 -5.47 -9.40
C LEU A 58 -3.04 -6.46 -10.38
N GLU A 59 -4.32 -6.26 -10.65
CA GLU A 59 -5.10 -7.04 -11.61
C GLU A 59 -5.82 -6.13 -12.60
N TRP A 60 -5.85 -6.55 -13.86
CA TRP A 60 -6.71 -5.95 -14.86
C TRP A 60 -8.19 -6.13 -14.50
N GLU A 61 -8.96 -5.06 -14.63
CA GLU A 61 -10.41 -5.17 -14.64
C GLU A 61 -10.84 -5.97 -15.87
N PRO A 62 -11.67 -7.01 -15.72
CA PRO A 62 -12.23 -7.76 -16.84
C PRO A 62 -12.97 -6.85 -17.81
N SER A 63 -12.28 -6.39 -18.85
CA SER A 63 -12.78 -5.39 -19.80
C SER A 63 -13.28 -6.09 -21.06
N GLY A 64 -14.35 -6.89 -20.92
CA GLY A 64 -15.06 -7.48 -22.06
C GLY A 64 -16.37 -6.76 -22.37
N SER A 65 -17.14 -7.25 -23.34
CA SER A 65 -18.51 -6.81 -23.70
C SER A 65 -19.53 -6.79 -22.55
N PHE A 66 -19.12 -7.15 -21.33
CA PHE A 66 -19.90 -7.09 -20.10
C PHE A 66 -20.05 -5.68 -19.51
N TYR A 67 -19.13 -4.75 -19.80
CA TYR A 67 -19.20 -3.35 -19.32
C TYR A 67 -19.73 -2.35 -20.35
N GLN A 68 -20.03 -2.78 -21.58
CA GLN A 68 -20.81 -1.94 -22.47
C GLN A 68 -22.17 -1.77 -21.80
N LYS A 69 -22.45 -0.58 -21.21
CA LYS A 69 -23.78 -0.18 -20.74
C LYS A 69 -24.75 -0.67 -21.80
N ARG A 70 -25.47 -1.76 -21.54
CA ARG A 70 -26.41 -2.30 -22.52
C ARG A 70 -27.33 -1.13 -22.85
N PRO A 71 -27.41 -0.66 -24.11
CA PRO A 71 -28.54 0.14 -24.49
C PRO A 71 -29.76 -0.69 -24.09
N VAL A 72 -30.73 -0.07 -23.41
CA VAL A 72 -31.97 -0.75 -23.03
C VAL A 72 -32.68 -1.13 -24.34
N GLU A 73 -32.34 -2.29 -24.88
CA GLU A 73 -33.09 -2.90 -25.97
C GLU A 73 -34.26 -3.63 -25.32
N THR A 74 -35.41 -2.96 -25.32
CA THR A 74 -36.71 -3.62 -25.21
C THR A 74 -36.83 -4.65 -26.32
N LYS A 75 -36.80 -5.94 -25.96
CA LYS A 75 -37.26 -7.01 -26.84
C LYS A 75 -38.24 -7.91 -26.10
N GLU A 76 -39.43 -7.92 -26.66
CA GLU A 76 -40.54 -8.81 -26.35
C GLU A 76 -40.17 -10.28 -26.64
N ASN A 77 -40.73 -11.17 -25.82
CA ASN A 77 -41.02 -12.58 -26.08
C ASN A 77 -39.86 -13.58 -26.23
N GLY A 78 -39.71 -14.43 -25.20
CA GLY A 78 -39.86 -15.88 -25.37
C GLY A 78 -38.61 -16.77 -25.22
N PHE A 79 -38.63 -17.59 -24.17
CA PHE A 79 -37.89 -18.84 -23.93
C PHE A 79 -36.47 -18.75 -23.32
N VAL A 80 -36.39 -19.00 -22.00
CA VAL A 80 -35.16 -19.27 -21.25
C VAL A 80 -35.03 -20.79 -21.12
N VAL A 81 -33.95 -21.36 -21.67
CA VAL A 81 -33.52 -22.71 -21.29
C VAL A 81 -32.39 -22.55 -20.27
N ASP A 82 -32.68 -23.01 -19.06
CA ASP A 82 -31.79 -22.99 -17.91
C ASP A 82 -30.84 -24.20 -17.97
N HIS A 83 -29.53 -23.94 -17.91
CA HIS A 83 -28.50 -24.97 -17.80
C HIS A 83 -27.61 -24.67 -16.59
N THR A 84 -28.21 -24.50 -15.43
CA THR A 84 -27.51 -24.56 -14.14
C THR A 84 -27.75 -25.92 -13.51
N LEU A 85 -26.86 -26.90 -13.71
CA LEU A 85 -26.72 -28.11 -12.86
C LEU A 85 -25.50 -28.93 -13.31
N THR A 86 -24.31 -28.59 -12.79
CA THR A 86 -23.24 -29.54 -12.39
C THR A 86 -22.07 -28.76 -11.77
N SER A 87 -22.06 -28.72 -10.45
CA SER A 87 -21.00 -28.18 -9.60
C SER A 87 -19.85 -29.19 -9.51
N GLY A 88 -18.61 -28.76 -9.81
CA GLY A 88 -17.39 -29.56 -9.55
C GLY A 88 -16.26 -29.47 -10.59
N LEU A 89 -16.52 -28.98 -11.80
CA LEU A 89 -15.51 -28.68 -12.83
C LEU A 89 -15.70 -27.24 -13.30
N ILE A 90 -15.30 -26.27 -12.46
CA ILE A 90 -15.19 -24.88 -12.94
C ILE A 90 -13.93 -24.82 -13.81
N ASP A 91 -14.24 -24.82 -15.10
CA ASP A 91 -13.37 -24.95 -16.25
C ASP A 91 -12.23 -23.91 -16.24
N MET A 92 -10.98 -24.33 -16.43
CA MET A 92 -9.86 -23.43 -16.77
C MET A 92 -10.21 -22.53 -17.97
N LYS A 93 -11.16 -22.97 -18.79
CA LYS A 93 -11.72 -22.25 -19.93
C LYS A 93 -12.59 -21.06 -19.52
N LEU A 94 -13.29 -21.11 -18.39
CA LEU A 94 -14.11 -19.98 -17.91
C LEU A 94 -13.24 -18.79 -17.48
N ALA A 95 -12.08 -19.05 -16.86
CA ALA A 95 -11.13 -18.00 -16.51
C ALA A 95 -10.46 -17.37 -17.74
N ALA A 96 -10.22 -18.16 -18.79
CA ALA A 96 -9.71 -17.67 -20.08
C ALA A 96 -10.77 -16.84 -20.84
N ASP A 97 -12.05 -17.19 -20.72
CA ASP A 97 -13.17 -16.47 -21.35
C ASP A 97 -13.54 -15.16 -20.62
N MET A 98 -13.13 -14.99 -19.36
CA MET A 98 -13.34 -13.77 -18.56
C MET A 98 -12.24 -12.71 -18.73
N ALA A 99 -11.09 -13.07 -19.31
CA ALA A 99 -9.98 -12.15 -19.51
C ALA A 99 -10.05 -11.50 -20.90
N ASP A 100 -9.93 -10.18 -20.96
CA ASP A 100 -9.79 -9.47 -22.23
C ASP A 100 -8.46 -9.89 -22.89
N PRO A 101 -8.48 -10.56 -24.07
CA PRO A 101 -7.27 -11.05 -24.72
C PRO A 101 -6.39 -9.93 -25.27
N THR A 102 -6.88 -8.68 -25.31
CA THR A 102 -6.09 -7.52 -25.71
C THR A 102 -5.19 -6.99 -24.59
N LEU A 103 -5.42 -7.42 -23.35
CA LEU A 103 -4.64 -6.99 -22.19
C LEU A 103 -3.40 -7.88 -21.97
N PRO A 104 -2.28 -7.31 -21.52
CA PRO A 104 -1.13 -8.08 -21.06
C PRO A 104 -1.50 -9.05 -19.93
N PRO A 105 -0.74 -10.14 -19.71
CA PRO A 105 -0.99 -11.02 -18.58
C PRO A 105 -0.83 -10.29 -17.25
N ASN A 106 -1.62 -10.68 -16.25
CA ASN A 106 -1.45 -10.21 -14.88
C ASN A 106 -0.07 -10.63 -14.32
N PRO A 107 0.54 -9.82 -13.43
CA PRO A 107 1.75 -10.22 -12.72
C PRO A 107 1.47 -11.43 -11.82
N ARG A 108 2.48 -12.27 -11.63
CA ARG A 108 2.51 -13.34 -10.63
C ARG A 108 2.57 -12.73 -9.24
N LYS A 109 1.79 -13.28 -8.30
CA LYS A 109 1.68 -12.76 -6.93
C LYS A 109 1.97 -13.87 -5.94
N ALA A 110 3.03 -13.74 -5.15
CA ALA A 110 3.30 -14.57 -3.99
C ALA A 110 2.69 -13.89 -2.76
N ILE A 111 1.64 -14.51 -2.21
CA ILE A 111 0.92 -13.97 -1.04
C ILE A 111 1.34 -14.77 0.18
N LEU A 112 1.97 -14.09 1.14
CA LEU A 112 2.46 -14.72 2.35
C LEU A 112 1.61 -14.27 3.54
N TYR A 113 0.86 -15.22 4.10
CA TYR A 113 0.09 -14.99 5.32
C TYR A 113 0.94 -15.30 6.55
N ARG A 114 1.14 -14.29 7.40
CA ARG A 114 1.95 -14.36 8.64
C ARG A 114 3.29 -15.09 8.46
N PRO A 115 4.12 -14.70 7.47
CA PRO A 115 5.37 -15.39 7.22
C PRO A 115 6.36 -15.18 8.36
N THR A 116 7.28 -16.11 8.46
CA THR A 116 8.51 -15.89 9.22
C THR A 116 9.47 -15.09 8.36
N VAL A 117 10.39 -14.34 8.97
CA VAL A 117 11.44 -13.64 8.22
C VAL A 117 12.19 -14.62 7.32
N SER A 118 12.59 -15.79 7.83
CA SER A 118 13.27 -16.81 7.01
C SER A 118 12.42 -17.31 5.84
N HIS A 119 11.11 -17.50 6.03
CA HIS A 119 10.20 -17.91 4.96
C HIS A 119 10.08 -16.80 3.90
N LEU A 120 9.88 -15.56 4.33
CA LEU A 120 9.82 -14.39 3.46
C LEU A 120 11.11 -14.25 2.63
N LEU A 121 12.27 -14.33 3.28
CA LEU A 121 13.57 -14.23 2.61
C LEU A 121 13.81 -15.39 1.64
N ALA A 122 13.36 -16.61 1.98
CA ALA A 122 13.47 -17.76 1.07
C ALA A 122 12.60 -17.57 -0.17
N VAL A 123 11.36 -17.10 -0.02
CA VAL A 123 10.47 -16.81 -1.16
C VAL A 123 11.04 -15.68 -2.02
N LEU A 124 11.54 -14.60 -1.39
CA LEU A 124 12.23 -13.52 -2.11
C LEU A 124 13.43 -14.04 -2.90
N ALA A 125 14.23 -14.93 -2.32
CA ALA A 125 15.37 -15.53 -3.01
C ALA A 125 14.95 -16.34 -4.23
N MET A 126 13.88 -17.13 -4.12
CA MET A 126 13.34 -17.88 -5.25
C MET A 126 12.83 -16.95 -6.36
N ILE A 127 12.04 -15.92 -6.02
CA ILE A 127 11.54 -14.97 -7.02
C ILE A 127 12.71 -14.25 -7.70
N CYS A 128 13.72 -13.79 -6.94
CA CYS A 128 14.88 -13.10 -7.52
C CYS A 128 15.72 -13.97 -8.45
N ASP A 129 15.81 -15.28 -8.19
CA ASP A 129 16.53 -16.22 -9.05
C ASP A 129 15.80 -16.42 -10.39
N GLU A 130 14.47 -16.51 -10.36
CA GLU A 130 13.62 -16.63 -11.55
C GLU A 130 13.36 -15.31 -12.28
N LEU A 131 13.61 -14.16 -11.63
CA LEU A 131 13.29 -12.84 -12.18
C LEU A 131 14.14 -12.51 -13.41
N SER A 132 13.47 -12.25 -14.54
CA SER A 132 14.12 -11.95 -15.81
C SER A 132 14.91 -10.63 -15.78
N PRO A 133 15.99 -10.47 -16.56
CA PRO A 133 16.87 -9.27 -16.50
C PRO A 133 16.18 -7.93 -16.82
N GLU A 134 15.04 -7.97 -17.51
CA GLU A 134 14.22 -6.81 -17.89
C GLU A 134 12.95 -6.69 -17.03
N SER A 135 12.93 -7.34 -15.87
CA SER A 135 11.79 -7.30 -14.95
C SER A 135 12.10 -6.57 -13.66
N VAL A 136 11.07 -5.93 -13.12
CA VAL A 136 11.05 -5.36 -11.78
C VAL A 136 10.11 -6.20 -10.92
N MET A 137 10.55 -6.45 -9.69
CA MET A 137 9.72 -7.09 -8.67
C MET A 137 9.11 -6.01 -7.77
N LEU A 138 7.84 -6.15 -7.43
CA LEU A 138 7.20 -5.37 -6.37
C LEU A 138 7.26 -6.16 -5.05
N ILE A 139 7.66 -5.51 -3.96
CA ILE A 139 7.49 -6.05 -2.61
C ILE A 139 6.56 -5.10 -1.86
N TYR A 140 5.48 -5.63 -1.31
CA TYR A 140 4.58 -4.93 -0.40
C TYR A 140 4.62 -5.59 0.97
N LEU A 141 4.98 -4.81 1.99
CA LEU A 141 5.04 -5.24 3.38
C LEU A 141 4.22 -4.29 4.24
N SER A 142 3.22 -4.82 4.94
CA SER A 142 2.45 -4.06 5.92
C SER A 142 2.55 -4.69 7.31
N ALA A 143 3.21 -4.03 8.25
CA ALA A 143 3.39 -4.52 9.61
C ALA A 143 3.82 -3.41 10.57
N SER A 144 3.55 -3.57 11.86
CA SER A 144 4.03 -2.64 12.89
C SER A 144 5.51 -2.88 13.25
N GLY A 145 6.14 -1.88 13.87
CA GLY A 145 7.52 -1.92 14.35
C GLY A 145 7.76 -2.78 15.59
N GLY A 146 6.70 -3.30 16.19
CA GLY A 146 6.77 -4.13 17.39
C GLY A 146 5.40 -4.61 17.83
N PRO A 147 5.33 -5.49 18.85
CA PRO A 147 4.06 -5.79 19.49
C PRO A 147 3.48 -4.49 20.05
N ALA A 148 2.18 -4.24 19.81
CA ALA A 148 1.48 -3.11 20.40
C ALA A 148 1.83 -3.04 21.90
N ARG A 149 2.32 -1.88 22.35
CA ARG A 149 2.60 -1.67 23.78
C ARG A 149 1.27 -1.75 24.49
N ASP A 150 0.98 -2.90 25.08
CA ASP A 150 -0.12 -3.05 26.03
C ASP A 150 0.21 -2.13 27.23
N ASN A 151 -0.19 -0.86 27.16
CA ASN A 151 -0.26 0.05 28.30
C ASN A 151 -1.42 -0.38 29.21
N VAL A 152 -1.45 -1.66 29.59
CA VAL A 152 -2.26 -2.10 30.71
C VAL A 152 -1.39 -1.85 31.94
N ALA A 153 -1.58 -0.70 32.56
CA ALA A 153 -1.28 -0.57 33.97
C ALA A 153 -1.96 -1.77 34.65
N GLN A 154 -1.15 -2.72 35.14
CA GLN A 154 -1.71 -3.83 35.91
C GLN A 154 -2.51 -3.22 37.05
N PRO A 155 -3.81 -3.55 37.21
CA PRO A 155 -4.46 -3.25 38.45
C PRO A 155 -3.78 -4.12 39.51
N GLU A 156 -3.11 -3.46 40.45
CA GLU A 156 -2.70 -4.08 41.70
C GLU A 156 -3.97 -4.64 42.36
N ASN A 157 -4.15 -5.96 42.30
CA ASN A 157 -5.22 -6.63 43.03
C ASN A 157 -4.83 -6.74 44.50
N PRO A 158 -5.63 -6.26 45.46
CA PRO A 158 -5.55 -6.73 46.82
C PRO A 158 -6.45 -7.97 46.98
N VAL A 159 -5.82 -9.07 47.40
CA VAL A 159 -6.29 -10.09 48.36
C VAL A 159 -7.68 -10.72 48.12
N GLY A 160 -7.69 -12.03 47.82
CA GLY A 160 -8.84 -12.90 48.08
C GLY A 160 -8.75 -14.32 47.47
N SER A 161 -8.33 -15.29 48.30
CA SER A 161 -8.74 -16.73 48.36
C SER A 161 -9.64 -17.27 47.21
N SER A 162 -9.49 -18.43 46.58
CA SER A 162 -8.76 -19.68 46.82
C SER A 162 -9.14 -20.68 45.71
N ARG A 163 -8.19 -21.53 45.29
CA ARG A 163 -8.27 -23.01 45.20
C ARG A 163 -7.40 -23.55 44.06
N ALA A 164 -6.74 -24.65 44.39
CA ALA A 164 -5.56 -25.20 43.74
C ALA A 164 -5.85 -25.90 42.41
N SER A 165 -4.80 -26.00 41.57
CA SER A 165 -4.29 -27.31 41.14
C SER A 165 -2.81 -27.20 40.76
N LYS A 166 -2.03 -28.10 41.37
CA LYS A 166 -0.58 -28.24 41.23
C LYS A 166 -0.27 -28.95 39.91
N SER A 167 0.62 -28.39 39.11
CA SER A 167 1.69 -29.19 38.52
C SER A 167 2.99 -28.38 38.62
N LYS A 168 3.96 -29.00 39.29
CA LYS A 168 5.26 -28.44 39.66
C LYS A 168 6.29 -29.11 38.75
N LEU A 169 7.32 -28.33 38.41
CA LEU A 169 8.69 -28.74 38.09
C LEU A 169 8.95 -29.21 36.64
N LEU A 170 9.55 -28.33 35.85
CA LEU A 170 10.97 -28.41 35.51
C LEU A 170 11.44 -27.01 35.04
N GLY A 171 12.10 -26.29 35.94
CA GLY A 171 12.76 -25.02 35.65
C GLY A 171 13.99 -24.91 36.53
N ARG A 172 15.17 -25.21 35.97
CA ARG A 172 16.45 -24.68 36.47
C ARG A 172 17.60 -24.91 35.48
N ALA A 173 17.80 -23.92 34.62
CA ALA A 173 19.10 -23.39 34.20
C ALA A 173 18.80 -21.93 33.81
N SER A 174 19.11 -20.93 34.64
CA SER A 174 20.41 -20.23 34.69
C SER A 174 20.77 -19.67 33.31
N GLN A 175 21.13 -18.42 33.07
CA GLN A 175 21.39 -17.23 33.88
C GLN A 175 21.67 -16.11 32.86
N GLU A 176 21.39 -14.86 33.23
CA GLU A 176 22.07 -13.65 32.74
C GLU A 176 22.07 -13.32 31.23
N GLN A 177 21.14 -12.45 30.82
CA GLN A 177 21.50 -11.31 29.98
C GLN A 177 20.92 -10.05 30.60
N LYS A 178 21.82 -9.17 31.05
CA LYS A 178 21.52 -7.85 31.60
C LYS A 178 20.82 -7.01 30.53
N SER A 179 19.55 -6.68 30.74
CA SER A 179 18.93 -5.58 30.04
C SER A 179 19.58 -4.29 30.53
N TYR A 180 20.22 -3.55 29.63
CA TYR A 180 20.50 -2.15 29.88
C TYR A 180 19.15 -1.43 29.91
N ARG A 181 18.69 -1.08 31.11
CA ARG A 181 17.64 -0.07 31.30
C ARG A 181 18.22 1.27 30.83
N THR A 182 17.70 1.81 29.73
CA THR A 182 17.85 3.22 29.41
C THR A 182 16.58 3.92 29.87
N GLU A 183 16.71 4.73 30.92
CA GLU A 183 15.65 5.65 31.36
C GLU A 183 15.43 6.74 30.29
N PRO A 184 14.20 7.25 30.12
CA PRO A 184 13.92 8.25 29.10
C PRO A 184 14.44 9.61 29.55
N LEU A 185 15.56 10.06 28.98
CA LEU A 185 15.95 11.46 29.05
C LEU A 185 15.19 12.23 27.96
N SER A 186 14.23 13.02 28.42
CA SER A 186 13.61 14.11 27.69
C SER A 186 14.68 15.10 27.20
N ASN A 187 15.01 15.06 25.92
CA ASN A 187 15.26 16.24 25.10
C ASN A 187 15.46 15.85 23.63
N GLY A 188 14.79 16.59 22.73
CA GLY A 188 14.81 16.35 21.30
C GLY A 188 16.20 16.51 20.69
N GLN A 189 16.82 15.38 20.35
CA GLN A 189 17.82 15.26 19.29
C GLN A 189 17.86 13.78 18.89
N ILE A 190 17.17 13.45 17.78
CA ILE A 190 17.22 12.10 17.19
C ILE A 190 18.63 11.93 16.60
N ASN A 191 19.44 11.08 17.21
CA ASN A 191 20.76 10.74 16.71
C ASN A 191 20.63 9.73 15.56
N SER A 192 21.52 9.81 14.58
CA SER A 192 21.57 8.97 13.38
C SER A 192 21.81 7.47 13.62
N GLY A 193 21.87 7.02 14.88
CA GLY A 193 22.08 5.62 15.27
C GLY A 193 20.80 4.80 15.46
N ASP A 194 19.63 5.44 15.64
CA ASP A 194 18.40 4.73 16.03
C ASP A 194 17.76 3.94 14.87
N TYR A 195 18.01 4.31 13.61
CA TYR A 195 17.44 3.64 12.43
C TYR A 195 17.90 2.19 12.24
N TYR A 196 18.98 1.76 12.89
CA TYR A 196 19.47 0.38 12.80
C TYR A 196 18.72 -0.60 13.71
N GLU A 197 17.93 -0.10 14.67
CA GLU A 197 17.10 -0.94 15.54
C GLU A 197 15.64 -1.08 15.05
N ASP A 198 15.19 -0.17 14.20
CA ASP A 198 13.86 -0.22 13.61
C ASP A 198 13.71 -1.39 12.62
N HIS A 199 12.59 -2.08 12.70
CA HIS A 199 12.31 -3.30 11.95
C HIS A 199 10.80 -3.47 11.75
N LEU A 200 10.39 -4.35 10.84
CA LEU A 200 9.01 -4.83 10.78
C LEU A 200 8.87 -6.07 11.66
N TRP A 201 7.90 -6.06 12.56
CA TRP A 201 7.57 -7.21 13.40
C TRP A 201 6.53 -8.10 12.72
N LEU A 202 6.95 -9.28 12.29
CA LEU A 202 6.09 -10.24 11.59
C LEU A 202 5.38 -11.23 12.54
N GLY A 203 5.19 -10.81 13.80
CA GLY A 203 4.39 -11.54 14.79
C GLY A 203 5.15 -12.43 15.78
N PRO A 204 4.46 -12.92 16.81
CA PRO A 204 5.05 -13.74 17.86
C PRO A 204 5.27 -15.16 17.35
N ARG A 205 6.34 -15.81 17.82
CA ARG A 205 6.58 -17.24 17.64
C ARG A 205 6.55 -17.96 18.99
N GLY A 206 6.11 -19.21 18.98
CA GLY A 206 6.20 -20.11 20.14
C GLY A 206 7.62 -20.59 20.49
N GLY A 207 8.65 -20.10 19.77
CA GLY A 207 10.06 -20.35 20.06
C GLY A 207 10.79 -19.06 20.44
N SER A 208 11.94 -19.17 21.12
CA SER A 208 12.67 -18.08 21.80
C SER A 208 13.27 -16.97 20.91
N GLY A 209 12.91 -16.87 19.62
CA GLY A 209 13.49 -15.91 18.67
C GLY A 209 12.51 -14.81 18.23
N SER A 210 13.03 -13.62 17.97
CA SER A 210 12.28 -12.48 17.39
C SER A 210 12.01 -12.68 15.89
N ASN A 211 10.83 -12.32 15.40
CA ASN A 211 10.44 -12.40 13.98
C ASN A 211 10.50 -11.01 13.32
N ASN A 212 11.69 -10.40 13.37
CA ASN A 212 11.92 -9.00 13.01
C ASN A 212 12.63 -8.93 11.65
N LEU A 213 12.03 -8.23 10.68
CA LEU A 213 12.64 -7.95 9.39
C LEU A 213 13.29 -6.57 9.42
N TYR A 214 14.61 -6.52 9.33
CA TYR A 214 15.36 -5.27 9.31
C TYR A 214 15.55 -4.78 7.86
N PRO A 215 15.73 -3.46 7.64
CA PRO A 215 16.07 -2.95 6.31
C PRO A 215 17.27 -3.66 5.69
N GLY A 216 18.29 -3.99 6.50
CA GLY A 216 19.49 -4.69 6.06
C GLY A 216 19.22 -6.07 5.42
N ASP A 217 18.14 -6.74 5.83
CA ASP A 217 17.76 -8.05 5.29
C ASP A 217 17.30 -7.98 3.84
N LEU A 218 16.88 -6.79 3.36
CA LEU A 218 16.44 -6.57 1.99
C LEU A 218 17.59 -6.20 1.03
N ILE A 219 18.75 -5.77 1.55
CA ILE A 219 19.92 -5.39 0.75
C ILE A 219 20.31 -6.47 -0.26
N PRO A 220 20.34 -7.77 0.07
CA PRO A 220 20.75 -8.79 -0.88
C PRO A 220 19.91 -8.84 -2.17
N PHE A 221 18.63 -8.47 -2.08
CA PHE A 221 17.67 -8.51 -3.19
C PHE A 221 17.73 -7.26 -4.09
N THR A 222 18.42 -6.20 -3.64
CA THR A 222 18.72 -5.01 -4.47
C THR A 222 19.72 -5.28 -5.61
N ARG A 223 20.16 -6.54 -5.79
CA ARG A 223 20.85 -7.00 -6.99
C ARG A 223 19.94 -7.03 -8.22
N LYS A 224 18.63 -6.97 -8.02
CA LYS A 224 17.59 -6.96 -9.05
C LYS A 224 16.76 -5.67 -8.92
N PRO A 225 16.14 -5.18 -10.01
CA PRO A 225 15.29 -4.01 -9.96
C PRO A 225 14.11 -4.23 -9.01
N LEU A 226 13.94 -3.32 -8.05
CA LEU A 226 12.99 -3.47 -6.95
C LEU A 226 12.13 -2.21 -6.78
N PHE A 227 10.82 -2.41 -6.71
CA PHE A 227 9.85 -1.46 -6.19
C PHE A 227 9.40 -1.96 -4.82
N LEU A 228 9.64 -1.19 -3.76
CA LEU A 228 9.31 -1.54 -2.39
C LEU A 228 8.26 -0.58 -1.81
N ILE A 229 7.18 -1.14 -1.28
CA ILE A 229 6.15 -0.43 -0.53
C ILE A 229 6.20 -0.93 0.92
N ILE A 230 6.55 -0.03 1.84
CA ILE A 230 6.55 -0.31 3.28
C ILE A 230 5.42 0.47 3.94
N ASP A 231 4.47 -0.27 4.48
CA ASP A 231 3.31 0.24 5.19
C ASP A 231 3.43 -0.07 6.69
N SER A 232 4.00 0.88 7.43
CA SER A 232 4.42 0.70 8.83
C SER A 232 4.57 2.02 9.57
N ASP A 233 4.35 1.98 10.88
CA ASP A 233 4.73 3.02 11.84
C ASP A 233 6.26 3.20 11.99
N THR A 234 7.06 2.31 11.39
CA THR A 234 8.53 2.40 11.30
C THR A 234 9.03 2.44 9.84
N SER A 235 8.15 2.73 8.88
CA SER A 235 8.45 2.67 7.44
C SER A 235 9.71 3.45 7.04
N ARG A 236 9.98 4.58 7.71
CA ARG A 236 11.11 5.47 7.42
C ARG A 236 12.47 4.83 7.65
N ALA A 237 12.59 3.82 8.51
CA ALA A 237 13.83 3.08 8.70
C ALA A 237 14.34 2.46 7.39
N PHE A 238 13.43 2.09 6.50
CA PHE A 238 13.77 1.50 5.20
C PHE A 238 14.38 2.49 4.21
N LYS A 239 14.41 3.79 4.51
CA LYS A 239 15.18 4.77 3.71
C LYS A 239 16.67 4.46 3.69
N VAL A 240 17.20 3.78 4.71
CA VAL A 240 18.62 3.40 4.78
C VAL A 240 19.05 2.49 3.64
N LEU A 241 18.10 1.87 2.93
CA LEU A 241 18.38 1.11 1.71
C LEU A 241 19.00 1.99 0.62
N ASN A 242 18.65 3.28 0.57
CA ASN A 242 19.24 4.21 -0.38
C ASN A 242 20.74 4.42 -0.09
N GLY A 243 21.57 4.15 -1.09
CA GLY A 243 23.03 4.17 -0.99
C GLY A 243 23.63 2.88 -0.42
N ALA A 244 22.80 1.97 0.10
CA ALA A 244 23.23 0.66 0.60
C ALA A 244 23.00 -0.47 -0.42
N GLU A 245 22.40 -0.17 -1.58
CA GLU A 245 22.09 -1.16 -2.61
C GLU A 245 23.33 -1.88 -3.14
N ARG A 246 23.11 -3.09 -3.65
CA ARG A 246 24.13 -3.99 -4.21
C ARG A 246 23.83 -4.37 -5.66
N GLY A 247 23.43 -3.40 -6.48
CA GLY A 247 23.30 -3.59 -7.92
C GLY A 247 22.41 -2.55 -8.58
N GLU A 248 21.11 -2.64 -8.34
CA GLU A 248 20.08 -1.80 -8.92
C GLU A 248 19.51 -0.87 -7.83
N PRO A 249 19.31 0.42 -8.11
CA PRO A 249 18.68 1.35 -7.17
C PRO A 249 17.21 0.99 -6.91
N VAL A 250 16.73 1.24 -5.69
CA VAL A 250 15.37 0.86 -5.27
C VAL A 250 14.39 2.04 -5.39
N ALA A 251 13.20 1.78 -5.93
CA ALA A 251 12.03 2.65 -5.79
C ALA A 251 11.31 2.35 -4.47
N LEU A 252 11.18 3.34 -3.60
CA LEU A 252 10.57 3.22 -2.28
C LEU A 252 9.32 4.09 -2.18
N LEU A 253 8.21 3.50 -1.73
CA LEU A 253 7.07 4.22 -1.18
C LEU A 253 6.89 3.80 0.29
N LEU A 254 6.88 4.79 1.19
CA LEU A 254 6.84 4.60 2.63
C LEU A 254 5.60 5.29 3.17
N SER A 255 4.80 4.56 3.96
CA SER A 255 3.61 5.09 4.62
C SER A 255 3.97 6.23 5.58
N PRO A 256 2.99 7.06 5.98
CA PRO A 256 3.16 7.87 7.18
C PRO A 256 3.37 6.97 8.41
N LEU A 257 3.98 7.53 9.45
CA LEU A 257 4.16 6.86 10.75
C LEU A 257 2.86 6.82 11.57
N LYS A 258 1.89 7.66 11.23
CA LYS A 258 0.57 7.75 11.87
C LYS A 258 -0.53 8.06 10.84
N PRO A 259 -1.75 7.52 11.01
CA PRO A 259 -2.87 7.82 10.14
C PRO A 259 -3.37 9.27 10.29
N SER A 260 -4.20 9.70 9.33
CA SER A 260 -4.78 11.03 9.21
C SER A 260 -6.29 10.96 9.17
N LEU A 261 -7.02 11.32 10.21
CA LEU A 261 -8.48 11.25 10.23
C LEU A 261 -9.07 12.55 10.75
N GLU A 262 -10.17 13.02 10.15
CA GLU A 262 -10.87 14.23 10.60
C GLU A 262 -11.49 14.05 11.99
N ASN A 263 -11.98 12.84 12.28
CA ASN A 263 -12.50 12.47 13.58
C ASN A 263 -11.93 11.09 13.98
N PRO A 264 -10.77 11.02 14.66
CA PRO A 264 -10.25 9.75 15.15
C PRO A 264 -11.23 9.18 16.17
N SER A 265 -11.70 7.95 15.94
CA SER A 265 -12.47 7.22 16.95
C SER A 265 -11.57 6.88 18.13
N ALA A 266 -12.07 7.03 19.36
CA ALA A 266 -11.34 6.64 20.56
C ALA A 266 -11.18 5.10 20.71
N ASP A 267 -11.84 4.31 19.85
CA ASP A 267 -11.73 2.87 19.77
C ASP A 267 -10.68 2.46 18.73
N ASP A 268 -9.54 1.97 19.21
CA ASP A 268 -8.45 1.36 18.44
C ASP A 268 -8.94 0.19 17.56
N ASP A 269 -10.01 -0.49 18.02
CA ASP A 269 -10.65 -1.60 17.29
C ASP A 269 -11.31 -1.16 15.97
N THR A 270 -11.74 0.10 15.85
CA THR A 270 -12.39 0.60 14.61
C THR A 270 -11.37 0.90 13.51
N GLU A 271 -10.15 1.29 13.87
CA GLU A 271 -9.05 1.48 12.90
C GLU A 271 -8.59 0.12 12.34
N ALA A 272 -8.51 -0.91 13.18
CA ALA A 272 -8.18 -2.28 12.75
C ALA A 272 -9.20 -2.85 11.74
N LEU A 273 -10.47 -2.43 11.81
CA LEU A 273 -11.53 -2.89 10.91
C LEU A 273 -11.39 -2.38 9.47
N ASN A 274 -10.78 -1.21 9.28
CA ASN A 274 -10.73 -0.54 7.98
C ASN A 274 -9.42 -0.77 7.22
N GLY A 275 -8.45 -1.46 7.82
CA GLY A 275 -7.12 -1.68 7.27
C GLY A 275 -6.28 -0.40 7.20
N SER A 276 -5.08 -0.49 6.63
CA SER A 276 -4.18 0.65 6.50
C SER A 276 -4.76 1.73 5.59
N GLN A 277 -4.79 2.96 6.12
CA GLN A 277 -5.15 4.14 5.34
C GLN A 277 -4.22 4.34 4.14
N PHE A 278 -2.91 4.13 4.31
CA PHE A 278 -1.95 4.31 3.22
C PHE A 278 -2.22 3.33 2.08
N THR A 279 -2.38 2.05 2.43
CA THR A 279 -2.73 1.02 1.45
C THR A 279 -4.08 1.29 0.81
N PHE A 280 -5.04 1.82 1.56
CA PHE A 280 -6.34 2.18 0.99
C PHE A 280 -6.21 3.31 -0.04
N PHE A 281 -5.42 4.36 0.21
CA PHE A 281 -5.15 5.39 -0.78
C PHE A 281 -4.45 4.85 -2.04
N LEU A 282 -3.49 3.92 -1.90
CA LEU A 282 -2.79 3.33 -3.04
C LEU A 282 -3.68 2.43 -3.89
N THR A 283 -4.74 1.86 -3.31
CA THR A 283 -5.57 0.83 -3.96
C THR A 283 -6.95 1.35 -4.39
N ALA A 284 -7.49 2.36 -3.70
CA ALA A 284 -8.80 2.96 -3.91
C ALA A 284 -8.80 4.43 -3.42
N PRO A 285 -8.15 5.35 -4.15
CA PRO A 285 -7.84 6.70 -3.68
C PRO A 285 -9.07 7.54 -3.34
N LEU A 286 -10.14 7.46 -4.14
CA LEU A 286 -11.37 8.21 -3.89
C LEU A 286 -12.08 7.73 -2.62
N GLN A 287 -12.21 6.40 -2.49
CA GLN A 287 -12.82 5.79 -1.32
C GLN A 287 -12.02 6.10 -0.05
N ALA A 288 -10.69 6.07 -0.13
CA ALA A 288 -9.80 6.44 0.97
C ALA A 288 -9.94 7.92 1.35
N PHE A 289 -10.06 8.82 0.36
CA PHE A 289 -10.34 10.24 0.60
C PHE A 289 -11.68 10.45 1.31
N CYS A 290 -12.75 9.81 0.84
CA CYS A 290 -14.06 9.86 1.48
C CYS A 290 -14.02 9.31 2.91
N GLN A 291 -13.34 8.18 3.14
CA GLN A 291 -13.21 7.60 4.48
C GLN A 291 -12.43 8.51 5.43
N MET A 292 -11.35 9.12 4.95
CA MET A 292 -10.52 10.05 5.73
C MET A 292 -11.33 11.22 6.30
N LEU A 293 -12.31 11.69 5.53
CA LEU A 293 -13.19 12.82 5.83
C LEU A 293 -14.53 12.41 6.46
N GLY A 294 -14.71 11.12 6.79
CA GLY A 294 -15.95 10.62 7.41
C GLY A 294 -17.16 10.57 6.47
N LEU A 295 -16.95 10.63 5.15
CA LEU A 295 -17.99 10.61 4.12
C LEU A 295 -18.44 9.18 3.75
N SER A 296 -17.81 8.13 4.30
CA SER A 296 -18.13 6.73 3.94
C SER A 296 -19.51 6.24 4.40
N ASN A 297 -20.17 6.95 5.32
CA ASN A 297 -21.49 6.57 5.85
C ASN A 297 -22.66 7.22 5.09
N SER A 298 -22.39 8.20 4.23
CA SER A 298 -23.39 8.71 3.29
C SER A 298 -23.37 7.85 2.05
N ASP A 299 -24.51 7.29 1.64
CA ASP A 299 -24.68 6.68 0.31
C ASP A 299 -24.62 7.83 -0.71
N PRO A 300 -23.44 8.09 -1.32
CA PRO A 300 -23.28 9.28 -2.13
C PRO A 300 -24.08 9.09 -3.41
N ASP A 301 -24.69 10.17 -3.90
CA ASP A 301 -25.35 10.15 -5.21
C ASP A 301 -24.37 9.58 -6.25
N PRO A 302 -24.75 8.52 -6.99
CA PRO A 302 -23.90 7.92 -8.01
C PRO A 302 -23.31 8.93 -8.99
N GLU A 303 -24.07 9.99 -9.33
CA GLU A 303 -23.58 11.04 -10.24
C GLU A 303 -22.44 11.85 -9.60
N VAL A 304 -22.57 12.22 -8.33
CA VAL A 304 -21.52 12.93 -7.57
C VAL A 304 -20.26 12.07 -7.47
N TYR A 305 -20.42 10.76 -7.28
CA TYR A 305 -19.30 9.84 -7.20
C TYR A 305 -18.59 9.66 -8.55
N ASP A 306 -19.35 9.51 -9.64
CA ASP A 306 -18.81 9.40 -11.01
C ASP A 306 -18.07 10.68 -11.44
N GLU A 307 -18.60 11.85 -11.09
CA GLU A 307 -17.92 13.14 -11.32
C GLU A 307 -16.60 13.24 -10.54
N ALA A 308 -16.57 12.75 -9.30
CA ALA A 308 -15.36 12.72 -8.48
C ALA A 308 -14.28 11.76 -9.05
N GLU A 309 -14.67 10.57 -9.53
CA GLU A 309 -13.75 9.67 -10.25
C GLU A 309 -13.19 10.35 -11.52
N SER A 310 -14.01 11.11 -12.24
CA SER A 310 -13.59 11.89 -13.42
C SER A 310 -12.56 12.98 -13.07
N ILE A 311 -12.79 13.73 -11.97
CA ILE A 311 -11.84 14.73 -11.46
C ILE A 311 -10.48 14.08 -11.14
N LEU A 312 -10.49 12.92 -10.47
CA LEU A 312 -9.27 12.19 -10.13
C LEU A 312 -8.56 11.63 -11.36
N SER A 313 -9.30 11.02 -12.29
CA SER A 313 -8.75 10.47 -13.53
C SER A 313 -8.09 11.56 -14.38
N ALA A 314 -8.73 12.73 -14.51
CA ALA A 314 -8.16 13.89 -15.20
C ALA A 314 -6.87 14.39 -14.51
N SER A 315 -6.88 14.46 -13.17
CA SER A 315 -5.72 14.88 -12.38
C SER A 315 -4.54 13.93 -12.53
N PHE A 316 -4.79 12.62 -12.48
CA PHE A 316 -3.75 11.60 -12.68
C PHE A 316 -3.15 11.66 -14.08
N SER A 317 -3.99 11.88 -15.11
CA SER A 317 -3.54 12.06 -16.49
C SER A 317 -2.63 13.29 -16.67
N GLU A 318 -2.96 14.40 -16.00
CA GLU A 318 -2.14 15.61 -15.98
C GLU A 318 -0.77 15.34 -15.33
N TRP A 319 -0.76 14.75 -14.13
CA TRP A 319 0.48 14.48 -13.40
C TRP A 319 1.36 13.43 -14.07
N GLU A 320 0.73 12.43 -14.70
CA GLU A 320 1.41 11.48 -15.55
C GLU A 320 2.16 12.19 -16.68
N THR A 321 1.49 13.11 -17.38
CA THR A 321 2.12 13.89 -18.45
C THR A 321 3.28 14.73 -17.92
N ILE A 322 3.13 15.36 -16.75
CA ILE A 322 4.20 16.10 -16.08
C ILE A 322 5.41 15.20 -15.82
N LEU A 323 5.20 14.01 -15.23
CA LEU A 323 6.28 13.05 -14.96
C LEU A 323 6.95 12.57 -16.25
N LEU A 324 6.15 12.19 -17.25
CA LEU A 324 6.59 11.68 -18.54
C LEU A 324 7.18 12.75 -19.46
N THR A 325 7.14 14.04 -19.11
CA THR A 325 7.83 15.12 -19.84
C THR A 325 8.95 15.75 -19.03
N SER A 326 8.99 15.51 -17.72
CA SER A 326 10.04 16.02 -16.81
C SER A 326 11.44 15.55 -17.24
N ARG A 327 12.38 16.49 -17.33
CA ARG A 327 13.80 16.23 -17.63
C ARG A 327 14.62 15.85 -16.40
N VAL A 328 14.06 16.08 -15.20
CA VAL A 328 14.71 15.84 -13.91
C VAL A 328 14.14 14.63 -13.18
N LEU A 329 13.28 13.84 -13.84
CA LEU A 329 12.77 12.59 -13.28
C LEU A 329 13.93 11.61 -13.07
N ASN A 330 14.09 11.15 -11.82
CA ASN A 330 15.10 10.17 -11.48
C ASN A 330 14.96 8.90 -12.34
N LEU A 331 16.11 8.30 -12.69
CA LEU A 331 16.16 7.13 -13.55
C LEU A 331 15.31 5.95 -13.02
N VAL A 332 15.30 5.73 -11.70
CA VAL A 332 14.51 4.67 -11.05
C VAL A 332 13.03 4.77 -11.44
N TRP A 333 12.44 5.96 -11.26
CA TRP A 333 11.06 6.22 -11.63
C TRP A 333 10.86 6.12 -13.15
N ALA A 334 11.77 6.70 -13.92
CA ALA A 334 11.71 6.66 -15.39
C ALA A 334 11.65 5.24 -15.97
N GLN A 335 12.33 4.27 -15.36
CA GLN A 335 12.40 2.88 -15.86
C GLN A 335 11.15 2.05 -15.55
N ILE A 336 10.36 2.45 -14.54
CA ILE A 336 9.16 1.73 -14.10
C ILE A 336 7.85 2.43 -14.50
N MET A 337 7.89 3.73 -14.81
CA MET A 337 6.75 4.51 -15.31
C MET A 337 6.07 3.94 -16.57
N PRO A 338 6.75 3.23 -17.50
CA PRO A 338 6.05 2.60 -18.61
C PRO A 338 5.12 1.46 -18.20
N ASP A 339 5.32 0.87 -17.01
CA ASP A 339 4.46 -0.18 -16.50
C ASP A 339 3.16 0.40 -15.93
N PRO A 340 1.98 -0.05 -16.40
CA PRO A 340 0.69 0.54 -16.04
C PRO A 340 0.40 0.42 -14.54
N PHE A 341 0.67 -0.73 -13.93
CA PHE A 341 0.37 -0.95 -12.51
C PHE A 341 1.28 -0.12 -11.60
N LEU A 342 2.58 -0.08 -11.90
CA LEU A 342 3.54 0.70 -11.11
C LEU A 342 3.30 2.20 -11.27
N ARG A 343 3.02 2.67 -12.50
CA ARG A 343 2.64 4.06 -12.78
C ARG A 343 1.40 4.47 -11.98
N ARG A 344 0.37 3.64 -11.96
CA ARG A 344 -0.85 3.87 -11.17
C ARG A 344 -0.54 4.05 -9.69
N LEU A 345 0.28 3.16 -9.11
CA LEU A 345 0.69 3.27 -7.70
C LEU A 345 1.44 4.57 -7.41
N ILE A 346 2.31 5.03 -8.33
CA ILE A 346 3.03 6.31 -8.19
C ILE A 346 2.05 7.50 -8.20
N LEU A 347 1.09 7.53 -9.12
CA LEU A 347 0.10 8.61 -9.21
C LEU A 347 -0.80 8.66 -7.97
N ARG A 348 -1.23 7.49 -7.49
CA ARG A 348 -2.02 7.37 -6.26
C ARG A 348 -1.22 7.72 -5.01
N PHE A 349 0.07 7.43 -4.98
CA PHE A 349 0.96 7.90 -3.94
C PHE A 349 1.06 9.43 -3.93
N ILE A 350 1.20 10.07 -5.09
CA ILE A 350 1.20 11.55 -5.19
C ILE A 350 -0.09 12.12 -4.62
N PHE A 351 -1.24 11.53 -4.96
CA PHE A 351 -2.53 11.93 -4.40
C PHE A 351 -2.57 11.77 -2.87
N CYS A 352 -2.24 10.57 -2.36
CA CYS A 352 -2.18 10.27 -0.94
C CYS A 352 -1.35 11.30 -0.17
N ARG A 353 -0.12 11.53 -0.63
CA ARG A 353 0.82 12.48 -0.02
C ARG A 353 0.25 13.89 -0.03
N SER A 354 -0.41 14.30 -1.09
CA SER A 354 -0.92 15.66 -1.28
C SER A 354 -2.14 15.95 -0.43
N VAL A 355 -3.06 14.97 -0.35
CA VAL A 355 -4.20 14.99 0.55
C VAL A 355 -3.71 15.11 2.00
N MET A 356 -2.79 14.24 2.43
CA MET A 356 -2.27 14.26 3.81
C MET A 356 -1.46 15.52 4.14
N THR A 357 -0.78 16.11 3.15
CA THR A 357 -0.01 17.37 3.33
C THR A 357 -0.94 18.57 3.49
N SER A 358 -2.03 18.61 2.73
CA SER A 358 -2.94 19.76 2.71
C SER A 358 -4.01 19.66 3.81
N PHE A 359 -4.14 18.52 4.49
CA PHE A 359 -5.18 18.31 5.48
C PHE A 359 -4.94 19.13 6.76
N ASN A 360 -5.96 19.85 7.23
CA ASN A 360 -5.89 20.67 8.44
C ASN A 360 -5.71 19.82 9.69
N ARG A 361 -4.63 20.06 10.43
CA ARG A 361 -4.29 19.33 11.66
C ARG A 361 -3.92 20.29 12.78
N THR A 362 -4.24 19.90 14.00
CA THR A 362 -3.89 20.64 15.22
C THR A 362 -2.43 20.40 15.66
N GLU A 363 -1.79 19.34 15.17
CA GLU A 363 -0.42 18.95 15.52
C GLU A 363 0.51 19.05 14.31
N ASP A 364 1.71 19.57 14.55
CA ASP A 364 2.61 19.97 13.48
C ASP A 364 3.67 18.91 13.10
N HIS A 365 3.92 18.90 11.80
CA HIS A 365 5.05 18.44 10.98
C HIS A 365 5.71 17.05 11.10
N ASP A 366 5.62 16.35 9.96
CA ASP A 366 6.36 15.19 9.44
C ASP A 366 5.78 13.77 9.66
N PRO A 367 5.48 13.25 10.88
CA PRO A 367 5.17 11.83 11.05
C PRO A 367 3.92 11.36 10.29
N TYR A 368 3.07 12.30 9.85
CA TYR A 368 1.84 12.00 9.14
C TYR A 368 1.96 12.06 7.61
N LEU A 369 3.17 12.24 7.07
CA LEU A 369 3.37 12.33 5.63
C LEU A 369 4.01 11.06 5.07
N PRO A 370 3.44 10.47 4.00
CA PRO A 370 4.10 9.42 3.26
C PRO A 370 5.30 9.99 2.51
N GLN A 371 6.32 9.17 2.36
CA GLN A 371 7.60 9.55 1.76
C GLN A 371 7.98 8.58 0.65
N CYS A 372 8.71 9.06 -0.34
CA CYS A 372 9.25 8.20 -1.39
C CYS A 372 10.74 8.41 -1.53
N HIS A 373 11.41 7.43 -2.11
CA HIS A 373 12.81 7.55 -2.49
C HIS A 373 13.06 6.81 -3.82
N PRO A 374 13.78 7.41 -4.79
CA PRO A 374 14.26 8.80 -4.82
C PRO A 374 13.11 9.82 -4.78
N ASN A 375 13.39 11.06 -4.41
CA ASN A 375 12.35 12.10 -4.42
C ASN A 375 11.75 12.28 -5.83
N LEU A 376 10.43 12.44 -5.90
CA LEU A 376 9.74 12.84 -7.13
C LEU A 376 10.04 14.32 -7.44
N PRO A 377 9.95 14.76 -8.72
CA PRO A 377 10.20 16.14 -9.10
C PRO A 377 9.26 17.15 -8.40
N GLU A 378 9.77 18.37 -8.16
CA GLU A 378 8.97 19.47 -7.58
C GLU A 378 7.69 19.80 -8.36
N SER A 379 7.65 19.50 -9.66
CA SER A 379 6.47 19.69 -10.50
C SER A 379 5.26 18.84 -10.11
N VAL A 380 5.45 17.80 -9.30
CA VAL A 380 4.39 16.98 -8.70
C VAL A 380 4.49 16.96 -7.16
N SER A 381 5.17 17.96 -6.58
CA SER A 381 5.20 18.17 -5.14
C SER A 381 3.78 18.42 -4.61
N PRO A 382 3.45 18.01 -3.37
CA PRO A 382 2.21 18.42 -2.71
C PRO A 382 1.95 19.92 -2.70
N LEU A 383 3.00 20.74 -2.84
CA LEU A 383 2.93 22.20 -2.89
C LEU A 383 2.84 22.78 -4.30
N SER A 384 2.94 21.93 -5.33
CA SER A 384 2.87 22.36 -6.71
C SER A 384 1.44 22.72 -7.11
N LYS A 385 1.29 23.76 -7.93
CA LYS A 385 -0.02 24.24 -8.38
C LYS A 385 -0.91 23.15 -9.03
N PRO A 386 -0.41 22.29 -9.95
CA PRO A 386 -1.24 21.27 -10.57
C PRO A 386 -1.81 20.28 -9.55
N VAL A 387 -0.98 19.89 -8.57
CA VAL A 387 -1.37 18.92 -7.55
C VAL A 387 -2.32 19.52 -6.53
N GLN A 388 -2.01 20.71 -6.00
CA GLN A 388 -2.90 21.41 -5.05
C GLN A 388 -4.26 21.72 -5.67
N SER A 389 -4.29 22.21 -6.92
CA SER A 389 -5.54 22.56 -7.60
C SER A 389 -6.45 21.35 -7.80
N SER A 390 -5.89 20.15 -7.97
CA SER A 390 -6.67 18.92 -8.09
C SER A 390 -7.26 18.46 -6.75
N VAL A 391 -6.49 18.54 -5.66
CA VAL A 391 -7.01 18.22 -4.32
C VAL A 391 -8.09 19.23 -3.90
N GLN A 392 -7.87 20.52 -4.15
CA GLN A 392 -8.86 21.58 -3.93
C GLN A 392 -10.13 21.34 -4.73
N ARG A 393 -10.03 21.05 -6.05
CA ARG A 393 -11.19 20.74 -6.90
C ARG A 393 -12.02 19.57 -6.36
N LEU A 394 -11.36 18.50 -5.90
CA LEU A 394 -12.05 17.36 -5.31
C LEU A 394 -12.69 17.72 -3.96
N ALA A 395 -12.00 18.49 -3.12
CA ALA A 395 -12.53 18.92 -1.83
C ALA A 395 -13.73 19.88 -1.98
N ASP A 396 -13.70 20.79 -2.97
CA ASP A 396 -14.82 21.66 -3.30
C ASP A 396 -16.03 20.85 -3.79
N HIS A 397 -15.79 19.85 -4.64
CA HIS A 397 -16.83 18.94 -5.15
C HIS A 397 -17.60 18.25 -4.02
N PHE A 398 -16.90 17.80 -2.99
CA PHE A 398 -17.52 17.19 -1.80
C PHE A 398 -17.93 18.20 -0.71
N GLY A 399 -17.72 19.51 -0.89
CA GLY A 399 -18.06 20.53 0.11
C GLY A 399 -17.20 20.48 1.39
N VAL A 400 -15.99 19.90 1.30
CA VAL A 400 -15.07 19.63 2.41
C VAL A 400 -13.77 20.45 2.32
N ALA A 401 -13.73 21.48 1.46
CA ALA A 401 -12.56 22.35 1.29
C ALA A 401 -12.05 22.98 2.60
N LYS A 402 -12.94 23.24 3.57
CA LYS A 402 -12.60 23.75 4.91
C LYS A 402 -11.69 22.81 5.72
N SER A 403 -11.66 21.52 5.39
CA SER A 403 -10.81 20.52 6.06
C SER A 403 -9.37 20.55 5.53
N PHE A 404 -9.05 21.45 4.59
CA PHE A 404 -7.74 21.57 3.97
C PHE A 404 -7.18 23.00 4.04
N HIS A 405 -5.85 23.11 4.04
CA HIS A 405 -5.09 24.34 3.88
C HIS A 405 -4.35 24.30 2.54
N PHE A 406 -4.76 25.18 1.63
CA PHE A 406 -4.10 25.37 0.35
C PHE A 406 -3.33 26.70 0.35
N ASN A 407 -2.13 26.71 -0.21
CA ASN A 407 -1.37 27.94 -0.33
C ASN A 407 -2.00 28.76 -1.45
N ASN A 408 -2.60 29.91 -1.10
CA ASN A 408 -3.03 30.89 -2.09
C ASN A 408 -1.78 31.50 -2.74
N SER A 409 -1.36 30.96 -3.88
CA SER A 409 -0.34 31.58 -4.75
C SER A 409 -0.95 32.61 -5.68
#